data_AF-A0A0G0I1D1-F1
#
_entry.id   AF-A0A0G0I1D1-F1
#
_cell.length_a   1.000
_cell.length_b   1.000
_cell.length_c   1.000
_cell.angle_alpha   90.00
_cell.angle_beta   90.00
_cell.angle_gamma   90.00
#
_symmetry.space_group_name_H-M   'P 1'
#
loop_
_entity.id
_entity.type
_entity.pdbx_description
1 polymer ?
#
loop_
_entity_poly.entity_id
_entity_poly.type
_entity_poly.pdbx_seq_one_letter_code
_entity_poly.pdbx_strand_id
1 'polypeptide(L)'
;MENSFKSVIDQASSIVIFLPMDPSLDQVAASLSLFLALKNSKPVQIVSAAPITVSLNRLIGIDKISDSAGNKNLVIGFSGYDANGIERVSYDIVENQFKLTVIPKSGVNPPKTEQLKVSYEGMSANTVLLFGGETDAHFPQLTTNSLESAKIYHIGTQPLTVDPAKVIYTFAQPMASVSELTFFLLNEAQLSIDPDTATNLLMGIEEATGNYRSQNVTPETFEITAALIRMGGRRLSGEGISKTAFPAGAVPQSPAKSSQAVEEADRISATDFADFSQKQENVQKIPALSPLTSEKEEIKEDIEEVLNPPDDWLQPKVIRGTSIN
;
A
#
# COMPACT_ATOMS: atom_id res chain seq x y z
N MET A 1 -19.86 -4.61 -6.11
CA MET A 1 -18.44 -4.21 -6.22
C MET A 1 -17.63 -5.11 -5.30
N GLU A 2 -17.23 -6.30 -5.76
CA GLU A 2 -16.53 -7.28 -4.89
C GLU A 2 -15.00 -7.10 -4.87
N ASN A 3 -14.45 -6.28 -5.78
CA ASN A 3 -13.00 -6.15 -6.00
C ASN A 3 -12.41 -4.76 -5.67
N SER A 4 -13.11 -3.90 -4.91
CA SER A 4 -12.52 -2.63 -4.46
C SER A 4 -11.43 -2.87 -3.42
N PHE A 5 -10.45 -1.96 -3.32
CA PHE A 5 -9.38 -2.09 -2.33
C PHE A 5 -9.95 -2.09 -0.91
N LYS A 6 -10.99 -1.27 -0.67
CA LYS A 6 -11.72 -1.27 0.60
C LYS A 6 -12.27 -2.66 0.97
N SER A 7 -12.91 -3.34 0.02
CA SER A 7 -13.48 -4.68 0.23
C SER A 7 -12.39 -5.69 0.62
N VAL A 8 -11.22 -5.62 -0.04
CA VAL A 8 -10.07 -6.47 0.26
C VAL A 8 -9.57 -6.24 1.69
N ILE A 9 -9.38 -4.97 2.07
CA ILE A 9 -8.92 -4.62 3.41
C ILE A 9 -9.95 -5.03 4.47
N ASP A 10 -11.24 -4.81 4.24
CA ASP A 10 -12.31 -5.16 5.19
C ASP A 10 -12.40 -6.68 5.43
N GLN A 11 -12.28 -7.49 4.37
CA GLN A 11 -12.32 -8.95 4.44
C GLN A 11 -11.04 -9.59 5.00
N ALA A 12 -9.90 -8.89 4.94
CA ALA A 12 -8.64 -9.40 5.43
C ALA A 12 -8.65 -9.58 6.96
N SER A 13 -8.31 -10.78 7.44
CA SER A 13 -8.16 -11.07 8.87
C SER A 13 -6.74 -10.78 9.34
N SER A 14 -5.75 -11.01 8.48
CA SER A 14 -4.36 -10.62 8.68
C SER A 14 -3.69 -10.36 7.34
N ILE A 15 -2.85 -9.33 7.31
CA ILE A 15 -2.24 -8.82 6.08
C ILE A 15 -0.72 -8.96 6.19
N VAL A 16 -0.09 -9.47 5.14
CA VAL A 16 1.36 -9.39 4.99
C VAL A 16 1.70 -8.58 3.76
N ILE A 17 2.59 -7.61 3.94
CA ILE A 17 3.10 -6.74 2.90
C ILE A 17 4.49 -7.22 2.52
N PHE A 18 4.68 -7.59 1.25
CA PHE A 18 5.98 -7.98 0.72
C PHE A 18 6.60 -6.86 -0.08
N LEU A 19 7.88 -6.61 0.24
CA LEU A 19 8.78 -5.79 -0.55
C LEU A 19 9.56 -6.65 -1.55
N PRO A 20 9.89 -6.10 -2.73
CA PRO A 20 10.74 -6.77 -3.70
C PRO A 20 12.18 -6.89 -3.20
N MET A 21 13.00 -7.70 -3.86
CA MET A 21 14.41 -7.92 -3.51
C MET A 21 15.29 -6.65 -3.55
N ASP A 22 14.95 -5.66 -4.35
CA ASP A 22 15.68 -4.38 -4.37
C ASP A 22 14.66 -3.24 -4.33
N PRO A 23 14.12 -2.93 -3.13
CA PRO A 23 13.01 -2.01 -3.03
C PRO A 23 13.49 -0.56 -3.13
N SER A 24 12.85 0.23 -3.99
CA SER A 24 13.12 1.66 -4.08
C SER A 24 12.60 2.40 -2.84
N LEU A 25 13.09 3.63 -2.61
CA LEU A 25 12.60 4.44 -1.50
C LEU A 25 11.09 4.66 -1.59
N ASP A 26 10.57 4.94 -2.79
CA ASP A 26 9.14 5.04 -3.05
C ASP A 26 8.35 3.77 -2.65
N GLN A 27 8.83 2.57 -3.03
CA GLN A 27 8.15 1.31 -2.69
C GLN A 27 8.12 1.07 -1.18
N VAL A 28 9.23 1.36 -0.48
CA VAL A 28 9.30 1.24 0.98
C VAL A 28 8.45 2.30 1.67
N ALA A 29 8.44 3.53 1.17
CA ALA A 29 7.60 4.61 1.68
C ALA A 29 6.12 4.30 1.55
N ALA A 30 5.69 3.83 0.37
CA ALA A 30 4.33 3.41 0.07
C ALA A 30 3.87 2.26 0.98
N SER A 31 4.64 1.18 1.05
CA SER A 31 4.33 0.02 1.89
C SER A 31 4.30 0.33 3.38
N LEU A 32 5.25 1.13 3.89
CA LEU A 32 5.24 1.60 5.28
C LEU A 32 4.04 2.49 5.56
N SER A 33 3.62 3.33 4.62
CA SER A 33 2.44 4.18 4.78
C SER A 33 1.17 3.35 4.94
N LEU A 34 1.00 2.31 4.12
CA LEU A 34 -0.12 1.38 4.28
C LEU A 34 -0.02 0.62 5.61
N PHE A 35 1.17 0.15 5.97
CA PHE A 35 1.41 -0.52 7.25
C PHE A 35 1.01 0.37 8.44
N LEU A 36 1.44 1.64 8.46
CA LEU A 36 1.15 2.60 9.52
C LEU A 36 -0.36 2.90 9.62
N ALA A 37 -1.05 2.99 8.49
CA ALA A 37 -2.49 3.20 8.45
C ALA A 37 -3.29 1.99 8.98
N LEU A 38 -2.78 0.77 8.80
CA LEU A 38 -3.46 -0.47 9.19
C LEU A 38 -3.07 -1.02 10.56
N LYS A 39 -1.89 -0.67 11.09
CA LYS A 39 -1.31 -1.28 12.31
C LYS A 39 -2.22 -1.25 13.54
N ASN A 40 -3.08 -0.23 13.64
CA ASN A 40 -3.98 -0.05 14.80
C ASN A 40 -5.30 -0.83 14.64
N SER A 41 -5.62 -1.28 13.42
CA SER A 41 -6.91 -1.86 13.06
C SER A 41 -6.81 -3.36 12.82
N LYS A 42 -5.69 -3.84 12.26
CA LYS A 42 -5.50 -5.24 11.85
C LYS A 42 -4.07 -5.71 12.13
N PRO A 43 -3.86 -7.02 12.36
CA PRO A 43 -2.52 -7.57 12.39
C PRO A 43 -1.91 -7.48 10.99
N VAL A 44 -0.91 -6.60 10.87
CA VAL A 44 -0.15 -6.38 9.63
C VAL A 44 1.32 -6.62 9.90
N GLN A 45 1.98 -7.31 8.97
CA GLN A 45 3.43 -7.47 8.96
C GLN A 45 3.98 -6.95 7.63
N ILE A 46 5.13 -6.29 7.67
CA ILE A 46 5.86 -5.87 6.48
C ILE A 46 7.20 -6.59 6.44
N VAL A 47 7.49 -7.22 5.31
CA VAL A 47 8.61 -8.16 5.16
C VAL A 47 9.43 -7.82 3.93
N SER A 48 10.74 -7.78 4.11
CA SER A 48 11.72 -7.62 3.04
C SER A 48 12.65 -8.83 3.02
N ALA A 49 12.81 -9.46 1.86
CA ALA A 49 13.81 -10.53 1.70
C ALA A 49 15.24 -9.96 1.69
N ALA A 50 15.40 -8.70 1.29
CA ALA A 50 16.69 -8.04 1.25
C ALA A 50 16.94 -7.16 2.49
N PRO A 51 18.20 -7.03 2.93
CA PRO A 51 18.55 -6.14 4.02
C PRO A 51 18.17 -4.69 3.70
N ILE A 52 17.54 -4.02 4.66
CA ILE A 52 17.22 -2.59 4.54
C ILE A 52 18.51 -1.77 4.60
N THR A 53 18.71 -0.90 3.61
CA THR A 53 19.89 -0.06 3.49
C THR A 53 19.75 1.26 4.25
N VAL A 54 20.88 1.89 4.56
CA VAL A 54 20.91 3.15 5.33
C VAL A 54 20.21 4.32 4.64
N SER A 55 20.06 4.29 3.31
CA SER A 55 19.34 5.32 2.55
C SER A 55 17.85 5.39 2.94
N LEU A 56 17.28 4.27 3.37
CA LEU A 56 15.88 4.13 3.75
C LEU A 56 15.60 4.51 5.22
N ASN A 57 16.64 4.72 6.05
CA ASN A 57 16.49 5.04 7.49
C ASN A 57 15.73 6.32 7.79
N ARG A 58 15.56 7.20 6.79
CA ARG A 58 14.75 8.42 6.92
C ARG A 58 13.25 8.17 6.94
N LEU A 59 12.81 6.97 6.52
CA LEU A 59 11.40 6.61 6.51
C LEU A 59 10.92 6.28 7.92
N ILE A 60 9.72 6.74 8.23
CA ILE A 60 9.11 6.54 9.54
C ILE A 60 8.60 5.09 9.61
N GLY A 61 8.97 4.38 10.68
CA GLY A 61 8.58 2.97 10.89
C GLY A 61 9.47 1.96 10.15
N ILE A 62 10.64 2.38 9.65
CA ILE A 62 11.58 1.49 8.96
C ILE A 62 12.04 0.31 9.84
N ASP A 63 12.07 0.49 11.16
CA ASP A 63 12.39 -0.53 12.17
C ASP A 63 11.34 -1.64 12.27
N LYS A 64 10.17 -1.47 11.63
CA LYS A 64 9.09 -2.46 11.62
C LYS A 64 9.21 -3.50 10.51
N ILE A 65 10.12 -3.29 9.57
CA ILE A 65 10.37 -4.26 8.50
C ILE A 65 11.13 -5.44 9.06
N SER A 66 10.53 -6.63 8.94
CA SER A 66 11.20 -7.89 9.29
C SER A 66 11.83 -8.54 8.06
N ASP A 67 12.85 -9.35 8.30
CA ASP A 67 13.54 -10.16 7.30
C ASP A 67 12.76 -11.40 6.87
N SER A 68 11.83 -11.84 7.73
CA SER A 68 11.08 -13.08 7.59
C SER A 68 9.60 -12.88 7.89
N ALA A 69 8.78 -13.60 7.14
CA ALA A 69 7.34 -13.70 7.36
C ALA A 69 7.07 -14.95 8.18
N GLY A 70 6.69 -14.78 9.45
CA GLY A 70 6.60 -15.88 10.37
C GLY A 70 5.96 -15.45 11.68
N ASN A 71 4.74 -15.89 11.92
CA ASN A 71 4.03 -15.66 13.18
C ASN A 71 3.20 -16.86 13.63
N LYS A 72 3.15 -17.94 12.83
CA LYS A 72 2.29 -19.10 13.11
C LYS A 72 2.98 -20.14 13.98
N ASN A 73 4.20 -20.54 13.62
CA ASN A 73 4.94 -21.60 14.30
C ASN A 73 6.25 -21.05 14.85
N LEU A 74 6.54 -21.32 16.13
CA LEU A 74 7.87 -21.11 16.71
C LEU A 74 8.77 -22.28 16.29
N VAL A 75 9.86 -22.00 15.59
CA VAL A 75 10.86 -22.98 15.19
C VAL A 75 12.11 -22.79 16.00
N ILE A 76 12.53 -23.85 16.68
CA ILE A 76 13.74 -23.88 17.50
C ILE A 76 14.76 -24.75 16.79
N GLY A 77 15.80 -24.12 16.25
CA GLY A 77 16.90 -24.77 15.55
C GLY A 77 18.20 -24.72 16.33
N PHE A 78 19.09 -25.71 16.12
CA PHE A 78 20.42 -25.73 16.70
C PHE A 78 21.49 -25.63 15.60
N SER A 79 22.17 -24.49 15.52
CA SER A 79 23.22 -24.26 14.51
C SER A 79 24.51 -24.99 14.88
N GLY A 80 25.06 -25.76 13.94
CA GLY A 80 26.31 -26.50 14.14
C GLY A 80 26.19 -27.63 15.18
N TYR A 81 24.98 -28.14 15.40
CA TYR A 81 24.70 -29.30 16.25
C TYR A 81 24.22 -30.46 15.37
N ASP A 82 24.80 -31.64 15.55
CA ASP A 82 24.40 -32.83 14.78
C ASP A 82 23.04 -33.34 15.28
N ALA A 83 22.03 -33.32 14.39
CA ALA A 83 20.68 -33.79 14.68
C ALA A 83 20.67 -35.27 15.14
N ASN A 84 21.62 -36.09 14.66
CA ASN A 84 21.73 -37.50 15.07
C ASN A 84 22.19 -37.67 16.53
N GLY A 85 22.73 -36.61 17.14
CA GLY A 85 23.13 -36.57 18.54
C GLY A 85 21.96 -36.38 19.50
N ILE A 86 20.75 -36.08 19.01
CA ILE A 86 19.55 -35.96 19.83
C ILE A 86 18.92 -37.35 20.00
N GLU A 87 18.68 -37.75 21.25
CA GLU A 87 17.97 -38.99 21.57
C GLU A 87 16.46 -38.76 21.63
N ARG A 88 16.03 -37.71 22.35
CA ARG A 88 14.60 -37.41 22.56
C ARG A 88 14.37 -35.93 22.80
N VAL A 89 13.24 -35.42 22.31
CA VAL A 89 12.72 -34.10 22.66
C VAL A 89 11.41 -34.31 23.43
N SER A 90 11.24 -33.66 24.58
CA SER A 90 10.02 -33.70 25.37
C SER A 90 9.54 -32.31 25.74
N TYR A 91 8.23 -32.12 25.84
CA TYR A 91 7.64 -30.92 26.39
C TYR A 91 6.96 -31.23 27.72
N ASP A 92 6.97 -30.26 28.63
CA ASP A 92 6.25 -30.30 29.90
C ASP A 92 5.70 -28.91 30.22
N ILE A 93 4.60 -28.85 30.98
CA ILE A 93 3.97 -27.60 31.42
C ILE A 93 4.04 -27.58 32.95
N VAL A 94 5.03 -26.88 33.47
CA VAL A 94 5.26 -26.76 34.92
C VAL A 94 5.03 -25.31 35.33
N GLU A 95 4.16 -25.07 36.32
CA GLU A 95 3.86 -23.71 36.82
C GLU A 95 3.41 -22.72 35.72
N ASN A 96 2.59 -23.20 34.77
CA ASN A 96 2.12 -22.42 33.61
C ASN A 96 3.26 -21.95 32.66
N GLN A 97 4.43 -22.59 32.73
CA GLN A 97 5.55 -22.37 31.79
C GLN A 97 5.74 -23.59 30.88
N PHE A 98 5.74 -23.36 29.58
CA PHE A 98 6.10 -24.38 28.59
C PHE A 98 7.62 -24.62 28.63
N LYS A 99 8.03 -25.84 28.96
CA LYS A 99 9.43 -26.26 28.97
C LYS A 99 9.67 -27.30 27.90
N LEU A 100 10.59 -27.00 26.98
CA LEU A 100 11.12 -27.96 26.01
C LEU A 100 12.44 -28.51 26.53
N THR A 101 12.54 -29.83 26.72
CA THR A 101 13.77 -30.52 27.12
C THR A 101 14.32 -31.33 25.94
N VAL A 102 15.55 -31.01 25.54
CA VAL A 102 16.29 -31.74 24.51
C VAL A 102 17.29 -32.65 25.19
N ILE A 103 17.15 -33.97 24.99
CA ILE A 103 17.97 -35.00 25.62
C ILE A 103 18.95 -35.54 24.56
N PRO A 104 20.26 -35.31 24.70
CA PRO A 104 21.26 -35.85 23.80
C PRO A 104 21.54 -37.32 24.09
N LYS A 105 22.09 -38.04 23.12
CA LYS A 105 22.59 -39.41 23.30
C LYS A 105 23.75 -39.44 24.28
N SER A 106 23.92 -40.57 24.96
CA SER A 106 25.03 -40.81 25.88
C SER A 106 26.39 -40.50 25.23
N GLY A 107 27.17 -39.61 25.87
CA GLY A 107 28.48 -39.18 25.39
C GLY A 107 28.48 -37.95 24.47
N VAL A 108 27.31 -37.40 24.12
CA VAL A 108 27.17 -36.15 23.36
C VAL A 108 26.81 -35.00 24.30
N ASN A 109 27.47 -33.86 24.14
CA ASN A 109 27.18 -32.68 24.95
C ASN A 109 25.83 -32.06 24.53
N PRO A 110 25.05 -31.52 25.47
CA PRO A 110 23.80 -30.84 25.14
C PRO A 110 24.05 -29.58 24.28
N PRO A 111 23.06 -29.15 23.47
CA PRO A 111 23.17 -27.92 22.69
C PRO A 111 23.43 -26.71 23.60
N LYS A 112 24.36 -25.84 23.20
CA LYS A 112 24.66 -24.61 23.94
C LYS A 112 23.65 -23.51 23.58
N THR A 113 23.47 -22.54 24.48
CA THR A 113 22.62 -21.35 24.24
C THR A 113 23.02 -20.58 22.98
N GLU A 114 24.32 -20.50 22.68
CA GLU A 114 24.84 -19.84 21.48
C GLU A 114 24.42 -20.53 20.17
N GLN A 115 24.13 -21.84 20.24
CA GLN A 115 23.70 -22.62 19.09
C GLN A 115 22.18 -22.55 18.88
N LEU A 116 21.44 -22.10 19.89
CA LEU A 116 19.99 -21.97 19.85
C LEU A 116 19.60 -20.81 18.93
N LYS A 117 18.96 -21.12 17.81
CA LYS A 117 18.27 -20.16 16.96
C LYS A 117 16.78 -20.35 17.11
N VAL A 118 16.10 -19.26 17.42
CA VAL A 118 14.65 -19.21 17.47
C VAL A 118 14.20 -18.39 16.27
N SER A 119 13.42 -19.02 15.39
CA SER A 119 12.77 -18.38 14.26
C SER A 119 11.27 -18.60 14.36
N TYR A 120 10.51 -17.86 13.57
CA TYR A 120 9.09 -18.12 13.38
C TYR A 120 8.88 -18.52 11.92
N GLU A 121 8.12 -19.59 11.69
CA GLU A 121 7.80 -20.09 10.37
C GLU A 121 6.29 -20.25 10.21
N GLY A 122 5.83 -20.21 8.97
CA GLY A 122 4.40 -20.24 8.66
C GLY A 122 3.76 -18.87 8.83
N MET A 123 3.08 -18.46 7.78
CA MET A 123 2.29 -17.24 7.74
C MET A 123 0.84 -17.58 8.04
N SER A 124 0.21 -16.89 9.00
CA SER A 124 -1.24 -16.99 9.22
C SER A 124 -2.04 -16.01 8.34
N ALA A 125 -1.37 -15.28 7.45
CA ALA A 125 -1.97 -14.24 6.63
C ALA A 125 -2.96 -14.83 5.62
N ASN A 126 -4.15 -14.24 5.56
CA ASN A 126 -5.14 -14.58 4.53
C ASN A 126 -5.11 -13.60 3.34
N THR A 127 -4.36 -12.51 3.45
CA THR A 127 -4.16 -11.51 2.39
C THR A 127 -2.69 -11.13 2.31
N VAL A 128 -2.14 -11.19 1.09
CA VAL A 128 -0.78 -10.77 0.77
C VAL A 128 -0.84 -9.58 -0.17
N LEU A 129 -0.09 -8.53 0.15
CA LEU A 129 0.04 -7.33 -0.67
C LEU A 129 1.49 -7.23 -1.18
N LEU A 130 1.67 -7.31 -2.49
CA LEU A 130 2.96 -7.12 -3.16
C LEU A 130 3.08 -5.65 -3.56
N PHE A 131 4.10 -4.96 -3.07
CA PHE A 131 4.31 -3.54 -3.37
C PHE A 131 5.42 -3.33 -4.39
N GLY A 132 5.08 -2.73 -5.53
CA GLY A 132 6.02 -2.49 -6.63
C GLY A 132 6.43 -3.79 -7.32
N GLY A 133 7.69 -3.86 -7.74
CA GLY A 133 8.22 -4.98 -8.53
C GLY A 133 7.62 -5.07 -9.94
N GLU A 134 8.32 -5.77 -10.82
CA GLU A 134 7.93 -5.95 -12.23
C GLU A 134 7.64 -7.41 -12.56
N THR A 135 8.29 -8.33 -11.85
CA THR A 135 8.19 -9.77 -12.05
C THR A 135 7.97 -10.50 -10.73
N ASP A 136 7.37 -11.68 -10.77
CA ASP A 136 7.21 -12.53 -9.58
C ASP A 136 8.56 -12.99 -8.99
N ALA A 137 9.62 -13.05 -9.79
CA ALA A 137 10.99 -13.32 -9.36
C ALA A 137 11.53 -12.27 -8.37
N HIS A 138 11.01 -11.03 -8.39
CA HIS A 138 11.37 -10.01 -7.40
C HIS A 138 10.84 -10.32 -6.01
N PHE A 139 9.92 -11.28 -5.87
CA PHE A 139 9.30 -11.69 -4.61
C PHE A 139 9.57 -13.17 -4.31
N PRO A 140 10.79 -13.54 -3.85
CA PRO A 140 11.14 -14.93 -3.54
C PRO A 140 10.19 -15.58 -2.54
N GLN A 141 9.55 -14.80 -1.66
CA GLN A 141 8.61 -15.27 -0.65
C GLN A 141 7.39 -15.97 -1.28
N LEU A 142 7.04 -15.63 -2.53
CA LEU A 142 5.95 -16.24 -3.29
C LEU A 142 6.17 -17.72 -3.61
N THR A 143 7.42 -18.19 -3.56
CA THR A 143 7.76 -19.60 -3.84
C THR A 143 7.53 -20.50 -2.64
N THR A 144 7.28 -19.93 -1.45
CA THR A 144 7.07 -20.72 -0.24
C THR A 144 5.64 -21.24 -0.18
N ASN A 145 5.46 -22.55 0.09
CA ASN A 145 4.14 -23.19 0.22
C ASN A 145 3.27 -22.62 1.37
N SER A 146 3.80 -21.67 2.13
CA SER A 146 3.11 -21.02 3.24
C SER A 146 1.98 -20.06 2.80
N LEU A 147 1.88 -19.78 1.51
CA LEU A 147 0.94 -18.79 0.93
C LEU A 147 -0.27 -19.40 0.21
N GLU A 148 -0.38 -20.73 0.12
CA GLU A 148 -1.40 -21.42 -0.69
C GLU A 148 -2.85 -21.06 -0.33
N SER A 149 -3.10 -20.61 0.89
CA SER A 149 -4.44 -20.21 1.36
C SER A 149 -4.69 -18.69 1.34
N ALA A 150 -3.68 -17.88 1.00
CA ALA A 150 -3.78 -16.43 1.02
C ALA A 150 -4.17 -15.87 -0.34
N LYS A 151 -5.04 -14.85 -0.36
CA LYS A 151 -5.31 -14.07 -1.57
C LYS A 151 -4.17 -13.09 -1.80
N ILE A 152 -3.58 -13.11 -3.00
CA ILE A 152 -2.43 -12.28 -3.35
C ILE A 152 -2.90 -11.11 -4.22
N TYR A 153 -2.57 -9.90 -3.79
CA TYR A 153 -2.84 -8.67 -4.51
C TYR A 153 -1.53 -7.94 -4.79
N HIS A 154 -1.41 -7.36 -5.99
CA HIS A 154 -0.29 -6.56 -6.42
C HIS A 154 -0.68 -5.09 -6.51
N ILE A 155 0.20 -4.22 -6.01
CA ILE A 155 0.05 -2.76 -5.99
C ILE A 155 1.33 -2.18 -6.60
N GLY A 156 1.21 -1.56 -7.78
CA GLY A 156 2.37 -0.99 -8.46
C GLY A 156 1.95 -0.02 -9.57
N THR A 157 2.92 0.64 -10.17
CA THR A 157 2.64 1.57 -11.29
C THR A 157 2.46 0.87 -12.64
N GLN A 158 2.82 -0.42 -12.70
CA GLN A 158 2.68 -1.30 -13.88
C GLN A 158 2.19 -2.68 -13.41
N PRO A 159 1.45 -3.44 -14.23
CA PRO A 159 1.06 -4.80 -13.89
C PRO A 159 2.27 -5.72 -13.68
N LEU A 160 2.17 -6.64 -12.71
CA LEU A 160 3.20 -7.63 -12.45
C LEU A 160 3.21 -8.71 -13.54
N THR A 161 4.39 -9.01 -14.09
CA THR A 161 4.57 -10.17 -14.96
C THR A 161 4.73 -11.43 -14.12
N VAL A 162 3.79 -12.36 -14.25
CA VAL A 162 3.66 -13.54 -13.38
C VAL A 162 3.55 -14.82 -14.21
N ASP A 163 3.95 -15.94 -13.61
CA ASP A 163 3.64 -17.26 -14.15
C ASP A 163 2.11 -17.43 -14.30
N PRO A 164 1.59 -17.82 -15.48
CA PRO A 164 0.16 -18.06 -15.70
C PRO A 164 -0.50 -19.04 -14.72
N ALA A 165 0.26 -19.91 -14.06
CA ALA A 165 -0.26 -20.83 -13.06
C ALA A 165 -0.63 -20.14 -11.72
N LYS A 166 -0.15 -18.91 -11.47
CA LYS A 166 -0.40 -18.16 -10.24
C LYS A 166 -1.55 -17.17 -10.42
N VAL A 167 -2.49 -17.18 -9.49
CA VAL A 167 -3.58 -16.20 -9.47
C VAL A 167 -3.17 -15.01 -8.59
N ILE A 168 -2.88 -13.87 -9.22
CA ILE A 168 -2.56 -12.61 -8.54
C ILE A 168 -3.52 -11.53 -9.05
N TYR A 169 -4.25 -10.90 -8.12
CA TYR A 169 -5.10 -9.76 -8.42
C TYR A 169 -4.26 -8.49 -8.48
N THR A 170 -4.58 -7.53 -9.35
CA THR A 170 -3.78 -6.31 -9.49
C THR A 170 -4.61 -5.05 -9.27
N PHE A 171 -4.04 -4.12 -8.50
CA PHE A 171 -4.46 -2.74 -8.35
C PHE A 171 -3.50 -1.78 -9.08
N ALA A 172 -2.69 -2.30 -10.02
CA ALA A 172 -1.70 -1.47 -10.69
C ALA A 172 -2.36 -0.39 -11.55
N GLN A 173 -1.84 0.84 -11.47
CA GLN A 173 -2.33 2.01 -12.21
C GLN A 173 -1.15 2.86 -12.70
N PRO A 174 -1.21 3.43 -13.91
CA PRO A 174 -0.10 4.19 -14.49
C PRO A 174 0.04 5.57 -13.84
N MET A 175 0.71 5.61 -12.68
CA MET A 175 0.97 6.84 -11.92
C MET A 175 2.46 7.12 -11.80
N ALA A 176 2.82 8.32 -11.35
CA ALA A 176 4.20 8.76 -11.29
C ALA A 176 5.00 8.02 -10.21
N SER A 177 4.32 7.51 -9.18
CA SER A 177 4.91 6.76 -8.07
C SER A 177 3.94 5.75 -7.45
N VAL A 178 4.47 4.75 -6.73
CA VAL A 178 3.68 3.81 -5.92
C VAL A 178 3.10 4.52 -4.68
N SER A 179 3.76 5.58 -4.19
CA SER A 179 3.23 6.42 -3.10
C SER A 179 1.96 7.19 -3.51
N GLU A 180 1.86 7.67 -4.75
CA GLU A 180 0.60 8.23 -5.27
C GLU A 180 -0.51 7.18 -5.26
N LEU A 181 -0.21 5.97 -5.76
CA LEU A 181 -1.18 4.87 -5.75
C LEU A 181 -1.65 4.55 -4.34
N THR A 182 -0.72 4.49 -3.41
CA THR A 182 -1.04 4.21 -2.02
C THR A 182 -1.92 5.29 -1.43
N PHE A 183 -1.68 6.57 -1.73
CA PHE A 183 -2.57 7.66 -1.30
C PHE A 183 -3.99 7.48 -1.82
N PHE A 184 -4.16 7.13 -3.11
CA PHE A 184 -5.49 6.85 -3.67
C PHE A 184 -6.17 5.67 -2.98
N LEU A 185 -5.45 4.56 -2.80
CA LEU A 185 -5.98 3.35 -2.15
C LEU A 185 -6.36 3.60 -0.68
N LEU A 186 -5.56 4.39 0.06
CA LEU A 186 -5.88 4.77 1.43
C LEU A 186 -7.17 5.60 1.50
N ASN A 187 -7.35 6.57 0.60
CA ASN A 187 -8.57 7.37 0.54
C ASN A 187 -9.78 6.55 0.11
N GLU A 188 -9.64 5.67 -0.90
CA GLU A 188 -10.70 4.75 -1.33
C GLU A 188 -11.17 3.85 -0.18
N ALA A 189 -10.22 3.31 0.59
CA ALA A 189 -10.50 2.49 1.76
C ALA A 189 -10.92 3.29 3.01
N GLN A 190 -10.92 4.62 2.94
CA GLN A 190 -11.23 5.52 4.05
C GLN A 190 -10.33 5.28 5.27
N LEU A 191 -9.07 4.94 5.01
CA LEU A 191 -8.05 4.75 6.03
C LEU A 191 -7.46 6.11 6.44
N SER A 192 -7.17 6.27 7.72
CA SER A 192 -6.62 7.52 8.25
C SER A 192 -5.18 7.74 7.75
N ILE A 193 -4.92 8.92 7.20
CA ILE A 193 -3.58 9.36 6.81
C ILE A 193 -3.10 10.34 7.88
N ASP A 194 -2.25 9.87 8.79
CA ASP A 194 -1.61 10.69 9.82
C ASP A 194 -0.39 11.45 9.27
N PRO A 195 0.17 12.43 10.00
CA PRO A 195 1.31 13.20 9.52
C PRO A 195 2.55 12.36 9.18
N ASP A 196 2.75 11.23 9.86
CA ASP A 196 3.89 10.33 9.64
C ASP A 196 3.73 9.56 8.33
N THR A 197 2.53 9.00 8.11
CA THR A 197 2.09 8.37 6.88
C THR A 197 2.18 9.35 5.72
N ALA A 198 1.68 10.58 5.91
CA ALA A 198 1.74 11.62 4.89
C ALA A 198 3.19 12.01 4.55
N THR A 199 4.07 12.05 5.53
CA THR A 199 5.50 12.33 5.35
C THR A 199 6.20 11.23 4.56
N ASN A 200 5.92 9.95 4.85
CA ASN A 200 6.43 8.83 4.07
C ASN A 200 5.99 8.91 2.61
N LEU A 201 4.68 9.03 2.36
CA LEU A 201 4.15 9.15 0.99
C LEU A 201 4.77 10.31 0.23
N LEU A 202 4.90 11.48 0.87
CA LEU A 202 5.51 12.67 0.27
C LEU A 202 6.98 12.42 -0.13
N MET A 203 7.75 11.74 0.74
CA MET A 203 9.13 11.37 0.41
C MET A 203 9.23 10.42 -0.78
N GLY A 204 8.32 9.43 -0.87
CA GLY A 204 8.28 8.49 -1.99
C GLY A 204 7.95 9.17 -3.31
N ILE A 205 6.96 10.07 -3.30
CA ILE A 205 6.61 10.89 -4.48
C ILE A 205 7.80 11.73 -4.94
N GLU A 206 8.47 12.42 -4.01
CA GLU A 206 9.63 13.27 -4.33
C GLU A 206 10.80 12.47 -4.92
N GLU A 207 11.04 11.26 -4.41
CA GLU A 207 12.11 10.39 -4.90
C GLU A 207 11.79 9.84 -6.29
N ALA A 208 10.65 9.19 -6.46
CA ALA A 208 10.25 8.59 -7.74
C ALA A 208 10.12 9.60 -8.87
N THR A 209 9.75 10.85 -8.56
CA THR A 209 9.59 11.92 -9.56
C THR A 209 10.84 12.78 -9.74
N GLY A 210 11.93 12.51 -9.01
CA GLY A 210 13.15 13.32 -9.08
C GLY A 210 12.94 14.78 -8.63
N ASN A 211 12.12 14.98 -7.60
CA ASN A 211 11.55 16.26 -7.16
C ASN A 211 10.68 16.91 -8.24
N TYR A 212 9.68 16.17 -8.73
CA TYR A 212 8.68 16.64 -9.70
C TYR A 212 9.27 17.03 -11.07
N ARG A 213 10.42 16.46 -11.44
CA ARG A 213 11.11 16.70 -12.72
C ARG A 213 10.86 15.62 -13.76
N SER A 214 10.37 14.47 -13.34
CA SER A 214 10.01 13.35 -14.23
C SER A 214 8.90 13.74 -15.20
N GLN A 215 8.91 13.14 -16.40
CA GLN A 215 7.85 13.32 -17.39
C GLN A 215 6.53 12.66 -16.99
N ASN A 216 6.57 11.74 -16.02
CA ASN A 216 5.38 11.04 -15.52
C ASN A 216 4.57 11.87 -14.52
N VAL A 217 5.05 13.05 -14.14
CA VAL A 217 4.36 13.95 -13.20
C VAL A 217 3.12 14.51 -13.88
N THR A 218 1.96 14.37 -13.22
CA THR A 218 0.68 14.87 -13.71
C THR A 218 0.10 15.94 -12.76
N PRO A 219 -0.99 16.65 -13.13
CA PRO A 219 -1.68 17.54 -12.20
C PRO A 219 -2.08 16.84 -10.89
N GLU A 220 -2.50 15.58 -10.98
CA GLU A 220 -2.88 14.74 -9.84
C GLU A 220 -1.71 14.57 -8.85
N THR A 221 -0.47 14.41 -9.34
CA THR A 221 0.74 14.40 -8.49
C THR A 221 0.80 15.63 -7.57
N PHE A 222 0.53 16.82 -8.11
CA PHE A 222 0.57 18.06 -7.34
C PHE A 222 -0.61 18.19 -6.38
N GLU A 223 -1.80 17.71 -6.76
CA GLU A 223 -2.96 17.66 -5.88
C GLU A 223 -2.74 16.76 -4.67
N ILE A 224 -2.23 15.55 -4.91
CA ILE A 224 -1.86 14.59 -3.87
C ILE A 224 -0.81 15.20 -2.94
N THR A 225 0.24 15.77 -3.52
CA THR A 225 1.30 16.45 -2.77
C THR A 225 0.73 17.55 -1.86
N ALA A 226 -0.17 18.40 -2.40
CA ALA A 226 -0.82 19.45 -1.63
C ALA A 226 -1.70 18.87 -0.51
N ALA A 227 -2.44 17.79 -0.77
CA ALA A 227 -3.24 17.10 0.23
C ALA A 227 -2.38 16.53 1.36
N LEU A 228 -1.28 15.84 1.03
CA LEU A 228 -0.33 15.29 2.00
C LEU A 228 0.27 16.38 2.90
N ILE A 229 0.65 17.53 2.33
CA ILE A 229 1.16 18.67 3.11
C ILE A 229 0.07 19.23 4.04
N ARG A 230 -1.18 19.34 3.57
CA ARG A 230 -2.31 19.77 4.42
C ARG A 230 -2.58 18.80 5.57
N MET A 231 -2.35 17.50 5.34
CA MET A 231 -2.43 16.44 6.36
C MET A 231 -1.25 16.44 7.34
N GLY A 232 -0.31 17.38 7.20
CA GLY A 232 0.84 17.52 8.09
C GLY A 232 2.10 16.81 7.62
N GLY A 233 2.11 16.29 6.39
CA GLY A 233 3.28 15.72 5.75
C GLY A 233 4.41 16.75 5.65
N ARG A 234 5.62 16.37 6.05
CA ARG A 234 6.79 17.25 6.09
C ARG A 234 7.78 16.91 4.99
N ARG A 235 8.25 17.94 4.30
CA ARG A 235 9.43 17.82 3.43
C ARG A 235 10.67 17.80 4.31
N LEU A 236 11.45 16.72 4.22
CA LEU A 236 12.75 16.63 4.89
C LEU A 236 13.88 17.27 4.04
N SER A 237 13.57 17.53 2.77
CA SER A 237 14.43 18.14 1.77
C SER A 237 14.33 19.68 1.84
N GLY A 238 15.01 20.29 2.82
CA GLY A 238 15.23 21.75 2.85
C GLY A 238 14.89 22.41 4.18
N GLU A 239 15.79 23.25 4.67
CA GLU A 239 15.48 24.24 5.71
C GLU A 239 14.35 25.13 5.18
N GLY A 240 13.22 25.16 5.89
CA GLY A 240 12.09 25.98 5.52
C GLY A 240 12.50 27.44 5.34
N ILE A 241 11.99 28.09 4.29
CA ILE A 241 12.16 29.53 4.11
C ILE A 241 11.51 30.21 5.32
N SER A 242 12.30 30.98 6.07
CA SER A 242 11.77 31.80 7.18
C SER A 242 10.73 32.78 6.64
N LYS A 243 9.45 32.50 6.90
CA LYS A 243 8.32 33.34 6.48
C LYS A 243 8.33 34.74 7.11
N THR A 244 9.23 34.97 8.06
CA THR A 244 9.33 36.22 8.84
C THR A 244 10.56 37.05 8.49
N ALA A 245 11.48 36.54 7.67
CA ALA A 245 12.70 37.25 7.29
C ALA A 245 12.70 37.58 5.80
N PHE A 246 11.97 38.64 5.43
CA PHE A 246 12.14 39.26 4.12
C PHE A 246 13.44 40.09 4.13
N PRO A 247 14.28 40.04 3.08
CA PRO A 247 15.43 40.92 2.99
C PRO A 247 14.98 42.39 2.95
N ALA A 248 15.75 43.27 3.59
CA ALA A 248 15.47 44.69 3.59
C ALA A 248 15.35 45.21 2.14
N GLY A 249 14.22 45.84 1.80
CA GLY A 249 13.92 46.30 0.44
C GLY A 249 13.03 45.37 -0.41
N ALA A 250 12.64 44.19 0.08
CA ALA A 250 11.73 43.28 -0.63
C ALA A 250 10.27 43.74 -0.67
N VAL A 251 9.89 44.69 0.20
CA VAL A 251 8.59 45.35 0.15
C VAL A 251 8.78 46.65 -0.63
N PRO A 252 8.09 46.85 -1.78
CA PRO A 252 8.06 48.13 -2.45
C PRO A 252 7.54 49.19 -1.48
N GLN A 253 8.44 49.98 -0.91
CA GLN A 253 8.05 51.14 -0.12
C GLN A 253 7.51 52.16 -1.12
N SER A 254 6.18 52.34 -1.12
CA SER A 254 5.61 53.54 -1.70
C SER A 254 6.31 54.74 -1.04
N PRO A 255 6.77 55.75 -1.79
CA PRO A 255 7.46 56.88 -1.20
C PRO A 255 6.57 57.50 -0.12
N ALA A 256 7.09 57.54 1.10
CA ALA A 256 6.40 58.10 2.24
C ALA A 256 6.01 59.55 1.91
N LYS A 257 4.73 59.77 1.58
CA LYS A 257 4.16 61.11 1.58
C LYS A 257 4.16 61.57 3.03
N SER A 258 4.92 62.63 3.28
CA SER A 258 4.85 63.41 4.51
C SER A 258 3.40 63.63 4.93
N SER A 259 3.12 63.32 6.18
CA SER A 259 1.84 63.51 6.85
C SER A 259 1.29 64.93 6.66
N GLN A 260 0.19 65.06 5.93
CA GLN A 260 -0.81 66.10 6.16
C GLN A 260 -2.21 65.53 5.96
N ALA A 261 -3.00 65.68 7.03
CA ALA A 261 -4.45 65.67 7.15
C ALA A 261 -5.26 64.48 6.61
N VAL A 262 -6.07 63.95 7.54
CA VAL A 262 -7.11 62.94 7.37
C VAL A 262 -8.20 63.46 6.44
N GLU A 263 -8.56 62.67 5.43
CA GLU A 263 -9.91 62.66 4.87
C GLU A 263 -10.46 61.24 5.03
N GLU A 264 -11.57 61.17 5.75
CA GLU A 264 -12.35 59.96 6.02
C GLU A 264 -13.05 59.55 4.72
N ALA A 265 -12.66 58.41 4.15
CA ALA A 265 -13.36 57.80 3.03
C ALA A 265 -13.77 56.37 3.42
N ASP A 266 -15.05 56.09 3.14
CA ASP A 266 -15.85 55.00 3.70
C ASP A 266 -15.19 53.63 3.73
N ARG A 267 -15.31 52.96 4.89
CA ARG A 267 -15.02 51.54 5.03
C ARG A 267 -16.04 50.73 4.23
N ILE A 268 -15.62 50.17 3.09
CA ILE A 268 -16.38 49.10 2.45
C ILE A 268 -16.30 47.89 3.38
N SER A 269 -17.45 47.48 3.92
CA SER A 269 -17.57 46.28 4.75
C SER A 269 -17.34 45.02 3.91
N ALA A 270 -16.67 44.04 4.49
CA ALA A 270 -16.44 42.74 3.89
C ALA A 270 -17.75 41.93 3.83
N THR A 271 -18.60 42.20 2.84
CA THR A 271 -19.73 41.35 2.45
C THR A 271 -19.86 41.13 0.93
N ASP A 272 -18.96 41.66 0.10
CA ASP A 272 -19.14 41.66 -1.37
C ASP A 272 -18.51 40.48 -2.13
N PHE A 273 -18.21 39.35 -1.47
CA PHE A 273 -17.77 38.11 -2.14
C PHE A 273 -18.79 36.97 -2.13
N ALA A 274 -20.01 37.23 -1.67
CA ALA A 274 -21.10 36.27 -1.68
C ALA A 274 -22.18 36.63 -2.71
N ASP A 275 -21.81 36.82 -3.99
CA ASP A 275 -22.83 36.89 -5.05
C ASP A 275 -22.30 36.51 -6.45
N PHE A 276 -21.53 35.42 -6.54
CA PHE A 276 -21.20 34.78 -7.82
C PHE A 276 -22.11 33.59 -8.14
N SER A 277 -23.38 33.68 -7.75
CA SER A 277 -24.43 32.80 -8.22
C SER A 277 -25.66 33.62 -8.55
N GLN A 278 -25.73 34.04 -9.82
CA GLN A 278 -26.90 34.44 -10.61
C GLN A 278 -26.63 35.71 -11.43
N LYS A 279 -26.17 35.50 -12.67
CA LYS A 279 -26.62 36.32 -13.79
C LYS A 279 -26.53 35.52 -15.08
N GLN A 280 -27.66 34.95 -15.47
CA GLN A 280 -27.96 34.65 -16.87
C GLN A 280 -27.98 35.99 -17.61
N GLU A 281 -27.03 36.18 -18.53
CA GLU A 281 -27.20 37.17 -19.59
C GLU A 281 -27.51 36.48 -20.92
N ASN A 282 -28.52 37.08 -21.53
CA ASN A 282 -29.30 36.69 -22.67
C ASN A 282 -28.48 36.93 -23.95
N VAL A 283 -27.90 35.88 -24.53
CA VAL A 283 -27.27 35.96 -25.86
C VAL A 283 -28.31 35.67 -26.92
N GLN A 284 -28.47 36.64 -27.83
CA GLN A 284 -29.36 36.64 -28.98
C GLN A 284 -29.17 35.41 -29.89
N LYS A 285 -30.31 34.89 -30.34
CA LYS A 285 -30.49 33.78 -31.28
C LYS A 285 -29.70 33.97 -32.59
N ILE A 286 -28.86 32.99 -32.91
CA ILE A 286 -28.35 32.73 -34.27
C ILE A 286 -29.25 31.65 -34.90
N PRO A 287 -29.55 31.68 -36.21
CA PRO A 287 -30.50 30.76 -36.85
C PRO A 287 -30.03 29.31 -36.83
N ALA A 288 -30.98 28.39 -36.65
CA ALA A 288 -30.77 26.95 -36.63
C ALA A 288 -30.26 26.43 -37.98
N LEU A 289 -29.13 25.72 -37.97
CA LEU A 289 -28.79 24.76 -39.02
C LEU A 289 -29.57 23.47 -38.77
N SER A 290 -30.22 22.98 -39.83
CA SER A 290 -30.96 21.72 -39.87
C SER A 290 -30.08 20.51 -39.49
N PRO A 291 -30.61 19.51 -38.78
CA PRO A 291 -29.93 18.22 -38.63
C PRO A 291 -29.89 17.49 -39.98
N LEU A 292 -28.72 17.01 -40.38
CA LEU A 292 -28.60 15.98 -41.40
C LEU A 292 -29.32 14.72 -40.92
N THR A 293 -30.23 14.24 -41.76
CA THR A 293 -30.75 12.89 -41.75
C THR A 293 -29.58 11.91 -41.92
N SER A 294 -29.46 10.92 -41.04
CA SER A 294 -28.66 9.72 -41.30
C SER A 294 -29.51 8.52 -40.89
N GLU A 295 -29.56 7.59 -41.83
CA GLU A 295 -30.54 6.54 -41.99
C GLU A 295 -30.51 5.52 -40.85
N LYS A 296 -31.69 4.99 -40.53
CA LYS A 296 -31.84 3.73 -39.80
C LYS A 296 -31.37 2.61 -40.70
N GLU A 297 -30.28 1.93 -40.34
CA GLU A 297 -30.06 0.54 -40.73
C GLU A 297 -30.45 -0.36 -39.55
N GLU A 298 -31.53 -1.10 -39.74
CA GLU A 298 -31.92 -2.24 -38.91
C GLU A 298 -30.89 -3.36 -39.10
N ILE A 299 -30.23 -3.76 -38.02
CA ILE A 299 -29.64 -5.10 -37.93
C ILE A 299 -30.46 -5.87 -36.89
N LYS A 300 -31.27 -6.80 -37.41
CA LYS A 300 -31.86 -7.90 -36.65
C LYS A 300 -30.77 -8.95 -36.46
N GLU A 301 -30.43 -9.24 -35.22
CA GLU A 301 -29.82 -10.52 -34.86
C GLU A 301 -30.58 -11.12 -33.68
N ASP A 302 -30.87 -12.40 -33.86
CA ASP A 302 -31.81 -13.22 -33.11
C ASP A 302 -31.38 -13.41 -31.65
N ILE A 303 -32.30 -13.11 -30.73
CA ILE A 303 -32.19 -13.50 -29.32
C ILE A 303 -32.69 -14.94 -29.22
N GLU A 304 -31.78 -15.91 -29.21
CA GLU A 304 -32.09 -17.27 -28.78
C GLU A 304 -32.20 -17.33 -27.25
N GLU A 305 -33.41 -17.67 -26.79
CA GLU A 305 -33.73 -18.18 -25.46
C GLU A 305 -32.86 -19.41 -25.14
N VAL A 306 -31.85 -19.26 -24.28
CA VAL A 306 -31.21 -20.42 -23.63
C VAL A 306 -31.88 -20.65 -22.29
N LEU A 307 -32.83 -21.59 -22.34
CA LEU A 307 -33.47 -22.26 -21.22
C LEU A 307 -32.44 -22.81 -20.21
N ASN A 308 -32.86 -22.80 -18.93
CA ASN A 308 -32.15 -23.28 -17.74
C ASN A 308 -31.22 -24.50 -17.97
N PRO A 309 -30.03 -24.53 -17.33
CA PRO A 309 -29.15 -25.68 -17.39
C PRO A 309 -29.79 -26.92 -16.73
N PRO A 310 -29.48 -28.15 -17.19
CA PRO A 310 -30.10 -29.38 -16.69
C PRO A 310 -29.79 -29.66 -15.21
N ASP A 311 -30.78 -30.17 -14.47
CA ASP A 311 -30.74 -30.49 -13.02
C ASP A 311 -29.68 -31.53 -12.60
N ASP A 312 -28.93 -32.11 -13.53
CA ASP A 312 -27.93 -33.16 -13.28
C ASP A 312 -26.55 -32.60 -12.86
N TRP A 313 -26.41 -31.28 -12.80
CA TRP A 313 -25.19 -30.59 -12.33
C TRP A 313 -25.11 -30.50 -10.79
N LEU A 314 -26.21 -30.74 -10.07
CA LEU A 314 -26.33 -30.46 -8.63
C LEU A 314 -26.15 -31.67 -7.70
N GLN A 315 -25.58 -32.79 -8.17
CA GLN A 315 -25.38 -33.96 -7.29
C GLN A 315 -23.89 -34.23 -6.95
N PRO A 316 -23.54 -34.40 -5.66
CA PRO A 316 -22.17 -34.71 -5.27
C PRO A 316 -21.79 -36.16 -5.64
N LYS A 317 -20.67 -36.33 -6.36
CA LYS A 317 -20.06 -37.64 -6.62
C LYS A 317 -19.46 -38.22 -5.32
N VAL A 318 -20.09 -39.24 -4.77
CA VAL A 318 -19.53 -40.06 -3.69
C VAL A 318 -18.59 -41.11 -4.29
N ILE A 319 -17.28 -40.96 -4.08
CA ILE A 319 -16.30 -42.00 -4.39
C ILE A 319 -16.19 -42.91 -3.15
N ARG A 320 -16.67 -44.15 -3.27
CA ARG A 320 -16.38 -45.21 -2.28
C ARG A 320 -15.04 -45.83 -2.62
N GLY A 321 -14.09 -45.76 -1.68
CA GLY A 321 -12.80 -46.46 -1.79
C GLY A 321 -13.02 -47.98 -1.67
N THR A 322 -12.63 -48.71 -2.71
CA THR A 322 -12.56 -50.17 -2.68
C THR A 322 -11.33 -50.57 -1.86
N SER A 323 -11.55 -51.15 -0.68
CA SER A 323 -10.52 -51.85 0.07
C SER A 323 -10.17 -53.15 -0.68
N ILE A 324 -8.90 -53.35 -0.99
CA ILE A 324 -8.37 -54.64 -1.44
C ILE A 324 -7.31 -55.07 -0.43
N ASN A 325 -7.51 -56.30 0.06
CA ASN A 325 -6.70 -57.06 1.01
C ASN A 325 -5.25 -57.25 0.55
#